data_AF-A0A397GQC7-F1
#
_entry.id   AF-A0A397GQC7-F1
#
_cell.length_a   1.000
_cell.length_b   1.000
_cell.length_c   1.000
_cell.angle_alpha   90.00
_cell.angle_beta   90.00
_cell.angle_gamma   90.00
#
_symmetry.space_group_name_H-M   'P 1'
#
loop_
_entity.id
_entity.type
_entity.pdbx_description
1 polymer ?
#
loop_
_entity_poly.entity_id
_entity_poly.type
_entity_poly.pdbx_seq_one_letter_code
_entity_poly.pdbx_strand_id
1 'polypeptide(L)'
;MINDIVQERRLKIICHKVKAHSGDKYNEIADSLAKIPGFIEGITNNIFEGTTISLNYNNITDRSFIPIWKFTPIETPVKDAIKEINRLKLMLNFKYQERFKYIMTNTKCREIDWDLTFKTKHPSKITSDITNKEDSNKRSFALKLLCEELPTLSKRYIHKPNLYSSSSCILCEKLVEEDNMHVFTCKRKGQIDPIKNLTNKFKEILIEKIKKEEPAPAIPTVLLL
;
A
#
# COMPACT_ATOMS: atom_id res chain seq x y z
N MET A 1 -1.57 -34.45 3.28
CA MET A 1 -1.82 -34.58 1.83
C MET A 1 -0.85 -35.52 1.15
N ILE A 2 0.45 -35.19 0.99
CA ILE A 2 1.42 -36.17 0.42
C ILE A 2 1.49 -37.41 1.30
N ASN A 3 1.63 -37.26 2.62
CA ASN A 3 1.66 -38.38 3.56
C ASN A 3 0.38 -39.23 3.50
N ASP A 4 -0.79 -38.62 3.36
CA ASP A 4 -2.09 -39.28 3.29
C ASP A 4 -2.15 -40.18 2.04
N ILE A 5 -1.67 -39.68 0.88
CA ILE A 5 -1.55 -40.45 -0.37
C ILE A 5 -0.58 -41.63 -0.20
N VAL A 6 0.56 -41.41 0.48
CA VAL A 6 1.53 -42.47 0.78
C VAL A 6 0.87 -43.59 1.59
N GLN A 7 0.07 -43.24 2.60
CA GLN A 7 -0.63 -44.20 3.44
C GLN A 7 -1.75 -44.93 2.69
N GLU A 8 -2.63 -44.20 2.00
CA GLU A 8 -3.75 -44.76 1.24
C GLU A 8 -3.27 -45.75 0.18
N ARG A 9 -2.22 -45.38 -0.57
CA ARG A 9 -1.64 -46.22 -1.63
C ARG A 9 -0.59 -47.20 -1.13
N ARG A 10 -0.36 -47.28 0.19
CA ARG A 10 0.63 -48.15 0.84
C ARG A 10 2.02 -48.03 0.20
N LEU A 11 2.43 -46.82 -0.16
CA LEU A 11 3.70 -46.54 -0.79
C LEU A 11 4.82 -46.54 0.25
N LYS A 12 5.98 -47.09 -0.11
CA LYS A 12 7.20 -46.96 0.69
C LYS A 12 8.06 -45.87 0.07
N ILE A 13 8.01 -44.67 0.65
CA ILE A 13 8.74 -43.49 0.15
C ILE A 13 9.83 -43.09 1.15
N ILE A 14 10.99 -42.72 0.62
CA ILE A 14 12.08 -42.11 1.39
C ILE A 14 12.22 -40.67 0.90
N CYS A 15 12.02 -39.70 1.80
CA CYS A 15 12.11 -38.28 1.47
C CYS A 15 13.51 -37.76 1.82
N HIS A 16 14.21 -37.20 0.84
CA HIS A 16 15.48 -36.52 1.04
C HIS A 16 15.27 -35.01 0.93
N LYS A 17 15.62 -34.28 2.00
CA LYS A 17 15.56 -32.81 1.98
C LYS A 17 16.81 -32.26 1.28
N VAL A 18 16.61 -31.55 0.18
CA VAL A 18 17.66 -30.85 -0.56
C VAL A 18 17.48 -29.34 -0.36
N LYS A 19 18.58 -28.58 -0.33
CA LYS A 19 18.54 -27.11 -0.23
C LYS A 19 18.25 -26.52 -1.60
N ALA A 20 17.31 -25.59 -1.70
CA ALA A 20 17.07 -24.85 -2.94
C ALA A 20 18.31 -24.10 -3.40
N HIS A 21 18.52 -23.98 -4.72
CA HIS A 21 19.67 -23.31 -5.33
C HIS A 21 21.03 -23.85 -4.84
N SER A 22 21.09 -25.15 -4.54
CA SER A 22 22.33 -25.83 -4.12
C SER A 22 23.16 -26.36 -5.29
N GLY A 23 22.67 -26.21 -6.52
CA GLY A 23 23.32 -26.78 -7.72
C GLY A 23 23.02 -28.26 -7.94
N ASP A 24 22.08 -28.86 -7.18
CA ASP A 24 21.60 -30.21 -7.45
C ASP A 24 20.81 -30.23 -8.77
N LYS A 25 21.34 -30.94 -9.76
CA LYS A 25 20.80 -30.98 -11.13
C LYS A 25 19.31 -31.32 -11.17
N TYR A 26 18.88 -32.30 -10.37
CA TYR A 26 17.49 -32.78 -10.44
C TYR A 26 16.54 -31.86 -9.68
N ASN A 27 16.99 -31.26 -8.58
CA ASN A 27 16.23 -30.22 -7.88
C ASN A 27 16.03 -28.98 -8.76
N GLU A 28 17.07 -28.48 -9.44
CA GLU A 28 16.94 -27.31 -10.33
C GLU A 28 16.02 -27.60 -11.52
N ILE A 29 16.05 -28.82 -12.08
CA ILE A 29 15.10 -29.25 -13.13
C ILE A 29 13.67 -29.24 -12.58
N ALA A 30 13.45 -29.81 -11.39
CA ALA A 30 12.13 -29.82 -10.76
C ALA A 30 11.61 -28.41 -10.47
N ASP A 31 12.44 -27.52 -9.92
CA ASP A 31 12.10 -26.11 -9.66
C ASP A 31 11.78 -25.35 -10.95
N SER A 32 12.54 -25.60 -12.03
CA SER A 32 12.27 -25.01 -13.35
C SER A 32 10.94 -25.47 -13.94
N LEU A 33 10.62 -26.76 -13.83
CA LEU A 33 9.36 -27.34 -14.33
C LEU A 33 8.15 -26.90 -13.50
N ALA A 34 8.32 -26.68 -12.19
CA ALA A 34 7.25 -26.22 -11.31
C ALA A 34 6.98 -24.71 -11.45
N LYS A 35 7.88 -23.96 -12.09
CA LYS A 35 7.77 -22.51 -12.24
C LYS A 35 6.67 -22.15 -13.23
N ILE A 36 5.57 -21.62 -12.73
CA ILE A 36 4.52 -21.04 -13.57
C ILE A 36 5.04 -19.70 -14.11
N PRO A 37 5.08 -19.48 -15.45
CA PRO A 37 5.44 -18.19 -16.02
C PRO A 37 4.55 -17.06 -15.47
N GLY A 38 5.14 -15.94 -15.05
CA GLY A 38 4.41 -14.84 -14.39
C GLY A 38 3.30 -14.20 -15.22
N PHE A 39 3.28 -14.39 -16.55
CA PHE A 39 2.15 -13.92 -17.39
C PHE A 39 0.89 -14.81 -17.25
N ILE A 40 1.05 -16.04 -16.76
CA ILE A 40 -0.01 -17.05 -16.59
C ILE A 40 -0.63 -16.97 -15.17
N GLU A 41 0.04 -16.30 -14.24
CA GLU A 41 -0.41 -16.14 -12.87
C GLU A 41 -1.76 -15.39 -12.83
N GLY A 42 -2.85 -16.11 -12.50
CA GLY A 42 -4.21 -15.58 -12.45
C GLY A 42 -5.08 -15.80 -13.70
N ILE A 43 -4.57 -16.46 -14.75
CA ILE A 43 -5.37 -16.84 -15.93
C ILE A 43 -5.98 -18.22 -15.72
N THR A 44 -7.26 -18.29 -15.35
CA THR A 44 -8.03 -19.54 -15.31
C THR A 44 -8.80 -19.73 -16.63
N ASN A 45 -8.09 -20.09 -17.70
CA ASN A 45 -8.72 -20.41 -18.98
C ASN A 45 -8.41 -21.88 -19.36
N ASN A 46 -9.34 -22.53 -20.05
CA ASN A 46 -9.29 -23.95 -20.51
C ASN A 46 -8.05 -24.31 -21.37
N ILE A 47 -7.20 -23.34 -21.71
CA ILE A 47 -5.97 -23.53 -22.48
C ILE A 47 -4.94 -24.37 -21.70
N PHE A 48 -5.00 -24.35 -20.37
CA PHE A 48 -4.05 -25.03 -19.49
C PHE A 48 -4.64 -26.28 -18.81
N GLU A 49 -5.84 -26.70 -19.21
CA GLU A 49 -6.48 -27.92 -18.70
C GLU A 49 -5.58 -29.14 -19.00
N GLY A 50 -5.03 -29.76 -17.95
CA GLY A 50 -4.05 -30.85 -18.05
C GLY A 50 -2.57 -30.46 -17.84
N THR A 51 -2.25 -29.17 -17.74
CA THR A 51 -0.90 -28.68 -17.38
C THR A 51 -0.76 -28.31 -15.89
N THR A 52 -1.89 -28.18 -15.19
CA THR A 52 -1.93 -27.92 -13.75
C THR A 52 -2.30 -29.19 -12.99
N ILE A 53 -1.62 -29.44 -11.87
CA ILE A 53 -2.01 -30.51 -10.95
C ILE A 53 -3.20 -29.98 -10.15
N SER A 54 -4.40 -30.45 -10.48
CA SER A 54 -5.60 -30.18 -9.69
C SER A 54 -5.76 -31.24 -8.60
N LEU A 55 -6.01 -30.79 -7.38
CA LEU A 55 -6.28 -31.69 -6.26
C LEU A 55 -7.77 -32.02 -6.23
N ASN A 56 -8.10 -33.31 -6.35
CA ASN A 56 -9.44 -33.77 -6.06
C ASN A 56 -9.66 -33.79 -4.54
N TYR A 57 -10.21 -32.70 -4.02
CA TYR A 57 -10.48 -32.48 -2.60
C TYR A 57 -11.47 -33.51 -2.01
N ASN A 58 -12.28 -34.18 -2.83
CA ASN A 58 -13.19 -35.23 -2.35
C ASN A 58 -12.45 -36.46 -1.82
N ASN A 59 -11.18 -36.65 -2.20
CA ASN A 59 -10.36 -37.77 -1.73
C ASN A 59 -9.66 -37.47 -0.38
N ILE A 60 -9.84 -36.27 0.19
CA ILE A 60 -9.25 -35.90 1.47
C ILE A 60 -10.21 -36.31 2.59
N THR A 61 -10.03 -37.52 3.13
CA THR A 61 -10.90 -38.06 4.19
C THR A 61 -10.44 -37.70 5.61
N ASP A 62 -9.19 -37.25 5.77
CA ASP A 62 -8.57 -36.95 7.08
C ASP A 62 -8.80 -35.50 7.55
N ARG A 63 -9.69 -34.76 6.88
CA ARG A 63 -10.09 -33.41 7.29
C ARG A 63 -11.59 -33.34 7.48
N SER A 64 -12.02 -32.87 8.65
CA SER A 64 -13.44 -32.65 8.97
C SER A 64 -14.08 -31.54 8.13
N PHE A 65 -13.27 -30.64 7.58
CA PHE A 65 -13.74 -29.51 6.79
C PHE A 65 -12.66 -29.01 5.82
N ILE A 66 -13.07 -28.66 4.60
CA ILE A 66 -12.25 -27.98 3.61
C ILE A 66 -12.82 -26.56 3.42
N PRO A 67 -12.06 -25.50 3.73
CA PRO A 67 -12.52 -24.13 3.53
C PRO A 67 -12.73 -23.83 2.05
N ILE A 68 -13.92 -23.35 1.69
CA ILE A 68 -14.31 -23.02 0.31
C ILE A 68 -14.76 -21.55 0.25
N TRP A 69 -14.30 -20.83 -0.77
CA TRP A 69 -14.74 -19.48 -1.11
C TRP A 69 -15.29 -19.45 -2.53
N LYS A 70 -16.58 -19.11 -2.70
CA LYS A 70 -17.27 -19.09 -4.01
C LYS A 70 -17.02 -20.35 -4.86
N PHE A 71 -17.17 -21.53 -4.24
CA PHE A 71 -16.92 -22.85 -4.86
C PHE A 71 -15.46 -23.17 -5.19
N THR A 72 -14.51 -22.32 -4.77
CA THR A 72 -13.08 -22.58 -4.89
C THR A 72 -12.49 -22.94 -3.52
N PRO A 73 -11.82 -24.10 -3.37
CA PRO A 73 -11.10 -24.43 -2.15
C PRO A 73 -10.02 -23.39 -1.83
N ILE A 74 -9.89 -23.04 -0.55
CA ILE A 74 -8.81 -22.16 -0.08
C ILE A 74 -7.58 -23.03 0.19
N GLU A 75 -6.57 -22.89 -0.66
CA GLU A 75 -5.32 -23.66 -0.60
C GLU A 75 -4.29 -23.07 0.39
N THR A 76 -4.55 -21.87 0.90
CA THR A 76 -3.74 -21.21 1.92
C THR A 76 -4.33 -21.42 3.33
N PRO A 77 -3.54 -21.27 4.40
CA PRO A 77 -4.09 -21.27 5.75
C PRO A 77 -5.24 -20.27 5.89
N VAL A 78 -6.38 -20.72 6.42
CA VAL A 78 -7.63 -19.91 6.52
C VAL A 78 -7.38 -18.53 7.11
N LYS A 79 -6.53 -18.45 8.15
CA LYS A 79 -6.15 -17.21 8.81
C LYS A 79 -5.49 -16.22 7.84
N ASP A 80 -4.60 -16.70 6.98
CA ASP A 80 -3.86 -15.84 6.05
C ASP A 80 -4.75 -15.43 4.87
N ALA A 81 -5.62 -16.33 4.39
CA ALA A 81 -6.66 -15.98 3.42
C ALA A 81 -7.58 -14.86 3.95
N ILE A 82 -8.05 -14.97 5.20
CA ILE A 82 -8.89 -13.94 5.83
C ILE A 82 -8.14 -12.61 5.96
N LYS A 83 -6.87 -12.64 6.40
CA LYS A 83 -6.04 -11.43 6.48
C LYS A 83 -5.93 -10.76 5.12
N GLU A 84 -5.68 -11.52 4.07
CA GLU A 84 -5.50 -10.98 2.72
C GLU A 84 -6.80 -10.41 2.16
N ILE A 85 -7.92 -11.11 2.36
CA ILE A 85 -9.26 -10.61 2.02
C ILE A 85 -9.52 -9.28 2.73
N ASN A 86 -9.22 -9.18 4.03
CA ASN A 86 -9.41 -7.95 4.79
C ASN A 86 -8.49 -6.84 4.31
N ARG A 87 -7.21 -7.15 4.02
CA ARG A 87 -6.24 -6.20 3.44
C ARG A 87 -6.78 -5.61 2.14
N LEU A 88 -7.24 -6.46 1.22
CA LEU A 88 -7.79 -6.05 -0.07
C LEU A 88 -9.08 -5.24 0.09
N LYS A 89 -10.00 -5.68 0.96
CA LYS A 89 -11.24 -4.94 1.25
C LYS A 89 -10.95 -3.54 1.78
N LEU A 90 -10.06 -3.42 2.77
CA LEU A 90 -9.67 -2.12 3.34
C LEU A 90 -9.03 -1.22 2.29
N MET A 91 -8.13 -1.78 1.47
CA MET A 91 -7.47 -1.04 0.39
C MET A 91 -8.48 -0.55 -0.66
N LEU A 92 -9.41 -1.40 -1.09
CA LEU A 92 -10.45 -1.01 -2.05
C LEU A 92 -11.39 0.04 -1.46
N ASN A 93 -11.83 -0.15 -0.21
CA ASN A 93 -12.69 0.82 0.48
C ASN A 93 -12.02 2.18 0.60
N PHE A 94 -10.72 2.22 0.91
CA PHE A 94 -9.95 3.47 0.93
C PHE A 94 -9.82 4.07 -0.47
N LYS A 95 -9.46 3.25 -1.47
CA LYS A 95 -9.29 3.67 -2.87
C LYS A 95 -10.54 4.32 -3.46
N TYR A 96 -11.72 3.79 -3.14
CA TYR A 96 -12.99 4.24 -3.72
C TYR A 96 -13.73 5.29 -2.89
N GLN A 97 -13.11 5.86 -1.86
CA GLN A 97 -13.71 7.01 -1.18
C GLN A 97 -13.82 8.20 -2.15
N GLU A 98 -14.90 8.97 -2.01
CA GLU A 98 -15.21 10.08 -2.92
C GLU A 98 -14.08 11.11 -3.04
N ARG A 99 -13.46 11.42 -1.91
CA ARG A 99 -12.29 12.30 -1.79
C ARG A 99 -11.10 11.91 -2.67
N PHE A 100 -10.95 10.61 -2.98
CA PHE A 100 -9.84 10.12 -3.80
C PHE A 100 -10.22 9.91 -5.26
N LYS A 101 -11.48 10.08 -5.66
CA LYS A 101 -11.90 9.86 -7.04
C LYS A 101 -11.04 10.64 -8.03
N TYR A 102 -10.84 11.95 -7.80
CA TYR A 102 -10.04 12.79 -8.69
C TYR A 102 -8.60 12.28 -8.88
N ILE A 103 -7.98 11.80 -7.80
CA ILE A 103 -6.62 11.26 -7.84
C ILE A 103 -6.61 9.90 -8.56
N MET A 104 -7.62 9.07 -8.27
CA MET A 104 -7.65 7.65 -8.63
C MET A 104 -8.18 7.39 -10.04
N THR A 105 -9.00 8.27 -10.61
CA THR A 105 -9.53 8.15 -11.99
C THR A 105 -8.62 8.80 -13.03
N ASN A 106 -7.58 9.51 -12.61
CA ASN A 106 -6.68 10.26 -13.50
C ASN A 106 -5.37 9.48 -13.73
N THR A 107 -4.66 9.78 -14.83
CA THR A 107 -3.30 9.24 -15.09
C THR A 107 -2.35 9.52 -13.93
N LYS A 108 -2.61 10.61 -13.19
CA LYS A 108 -1.94 11.00 -11.95
C LYS A 108 -1.81 9.87 -10.92
N CYS A 109 -2.76 8.94 -10.83
CA CYS A 109 -2.63 7.81 -9.90
C CYS A 109 -1.38 6.97 -10.16
N ARG A 110 -0.97 6.83 -11.43
CA ARG A 110 0.22 6.08 -11.84
C ARG A 110 1.50 6.88 -11.65
N GLU A 111 1.40 8.20 -11.56
CA GLU A 111 2.51 9.12 -11.30
C GLU A 111 2.83 9.23 -9.80
N ILE A 112 1.88 8.86 -8.94
CA ILE A 112 2.06 8.88 -7.48
C ILE A 112 2.78 7.61 -7.03
N ASP A 113 3.99 7.79 -6.50
CA ASP A 113 4.65 6.76 -5.70
C ASP A 113 3.94 6.67 -4.33
N TRP A 114 3.02 5.70 -4.22
CA TRP A 114 2.25 5.47 -3.00
C TRP A 114 3.12 4.96 -1.85
N ASP A 115 4.15 4.17 -2.12
CA ASP A 115 5.05 3.65 -1.09
C ASP A 115 5.85 4.80 -0.46
N LEU A 116 6.43 5.66 -1.29
CA LEU A 116 7.09 6.87 -0.82
C LEU A 116 6.11 7.82 -0.12
N THR A 117 4.90 7.99 -0.67
CA THR A 117 3.86 8.82 -0.05
C THR A 117 3.58 8.36 1.37
N PHE A 118 3.29 7.08 1.60
CA PHE A 118 3.01 6.58 2.96
C PHE A 118 4.25 6.62 3.87
N LYS A 119 5.45 6.38 3.36
CA LYS A 119 6.71 6.58 4.12
C LYS A 119 6.83 8.02 4.62
N THR A 120 6.49 9.03 3.81
CA THR A 120 6.55 10.44 4.25
C THR A 120 5.48 10.80 5.29
N LYS A 121 4.32 10.13 5.26
CA LYS A 121 3.22 10.37 6.24
C LYS A 121 3.45 9.66 7.57
N HIS A 122 4.33 8.65 7.59
CA HIS A 122 4.68 7.86 8.76
C HIS A 122 6.19 7.99 9.06
N PRO A 123 6.61 9.09 9.72
CA PRO A 123 8.04 9.36 9.96
C PRO A 123 8.72 8.36 10.90
N SER A 124 7.94 7.58 11.66
CA SER A 124 8.41 6.50 12.53
C SER A 124 7.74 5.17 12.17
N LYS A 125 8.34 4.04 12.60
CA LYS A 125 7.78 2.71 12.37
C LYS A 125 6.42 2.58 13.05
N ILE A 126 5.39 2.20 12.29
CA ILE A 126 4.02 2.04 12.82
C ILE A 126 3.95 0.96 13.90
N THR A 127 4.80 -0.07 13.81
CA THR A 127 4.85 -1.20 14.75
C THR A 127 5.78 -0.95 15.94
N SER A 128 6.13 0.31 16.22
CA SER A 128 6.88 0.66 17.43
C SER A 128 6.02 0.39 18.66
N ASP A 129 6.62 -0.19 19.70
CA ASP A 129 6.05 -0.35 21.04
C ASP A 129 6.11 0.95 21.87
N ILE A 130 6.92 1.91 21.42
CA ILE A 130 7.06 3.23 22.04
C ILE A 130 6.07 4.21 21.41
N THR A 131 5.29 4.90 22.25
CA THR A 131 4.38 5.99 21.84
C THR A 131 5.01 7.35 22.10
N ASN A 132 5.08 8.20 21.08
CA ASN A 132 5.57 9.57 21.19
C ASN A 132 4.46 10.57 20.78
N LYS A 133 4.21 11.58 21.62
CA LYS A 133 3.16 12.59 21.38
C LYS A 133 3.41 13.44 20.14
N GLU A 134 4.66 13.85 19.91
CA GLU A 134 5.04 14.63 18.73
C GLU A 134 4.86 13.82 17.44
N ASP A 135 5.31 12.56 17.44
CA ASP A 135 5.11 11.66 16.30
C ASP A 135 3.61 11.40 16.02
N SER A 136 2.83 11.14 17.07
CA SER A 136 1.37 10.97 16.97
C SER A 136 0.70 12.21 16.38
N ASN A 137 1.07 13.41 16.84
CA ASN A 137 0.54 14.67 16.31
C ASN A 137 0.93 14.87 14.84
N LYS A 138 2.20 14.65 14.47
CA LYS A 138 2.68 14.77 13.08
C LYS A 138 1.94 13.81 12.16
N ARG A 139 1.80 12.55 12.57
CA ARG A 139 1.08 11.53 11.80
C ARG A 139 -0.41 11.84 11.67
N SER A 140 -1.06 12.24 12.76
CA SER A 140 -2.47 12.64 12.75
C SER A 140 -2.71 13.81 11.80
N PHE A 141 -1.87 14.84 11.87
CA PHE A 141 -1.95 15.98 10.96
C PHE A 141 -1.70 15.59 9.50
N ALA A 142 -0.68 14.76 9.24
CA ALA A 142 -0.35 14.29 7.89
C ALA A 142 -1.47 13.45 7.26
N LEU A 143 -2.14 12.60 8.05
CA LEU A 143 -3.29 11.82 7.60
C LEU A 143 -4.53 12.69 7.36
N LYS A 144 -4.80 13.66 8.24
CA LYS A 144 -5.89 14.63 8.04
C LYS A 144 -5.69 15.46 6.76
N LEU A 145 -4.45 15.83 6.46
CA LEU A 145 -4.11 16.48 5.19
C LEU A 145 -4.38 15.57 3.99
N LEU A 146 -3.85 14.34 4.02
CA LEU A 146 -4.00 13.38 2.91
C LEU A 146 -5.47 13.05 2.64
N CYS A 147 -6.28 12.93 3.69
CA CYS A 147 -7.67 12.52 3.60
C CYS A 147 -8.65 13.70 3.50
N GLU A 148 -8.19 14.95 3.38
CA GLU A 148 -9.07 16.12 3.37
C GLU A 148 -9.99 16.23 4.61
N GLU A 149 -9.44 15.98 5.81
CA GLU A 149 -10.14 15.99 7.10
C GLU A 149 -9.49 16.95 8.11
N LEU A 150 -8.99 18.11 7.66
CA LEU A 150 -8.64 19.14 8.61
C LEU A 150 -9.93 19.65 9.29
N PRO A 151 -9.85 20.13 10.54
CA PRO A 151 -11.02 20.59 11.27
C PRO A 151 -11.44 22.00 10.82
N THR A 152 -11.75 22.15 9.53
CA THR A 152 -12.16 23.39 8.86
C THR A 152 -13.63 23.71 9.12
N LEU A 153 -14.06 24.95 8.89
CA LEU A 153 -15.48 25.31 9.05
C LEU A 153 -16.40 24.55 8.10
N SER A 154 -16.00 24.25 6.87
CA SER A 154 -16.77 23.37 5.96
C SER A 154 -17.06 22.00 6.58
N LYS A 155 -16.05 21.33 7.14
CA LYS A 155 -16.21 20.03 7.80
C LYS A 155 -17.01 20.13 9.09
N ARG A 156 -16.74 21.15 9.90
CA ARG A 156 -17.44 21.39 11.17
C ARG A 156 -18.93 21.67 10.95
N TYR A 157 -19.26 22.45 9.92
CA TYR A 157 -20.63 22.74 9.51
C TYR A 157 -21.39 21.46 9.13
N ILE A 158 -20.77 20.59 8.32
CA ILE A 158 -21.36 19.30 7.93
C ILE A 158 -21.59 18.39 9.16
N HIS A 159 -20.63 18.30 10.07
CA HIS A 159 -20.71 17.37 11.20
C HIS A 159 -21.55 17.88 12.38
N LYS A 160 -21.62 19.20 12.58
CA LYS A 160 -22.32 19.86 13.70
C LYS A 160 -23.00 21.16 13.24
N PRO A 161 -24.01 21.08 12.35
CA PRO A 161 -24.68 22.27 11.81
C PRO A 161 -25.43 23.07 12.89
N ASN A 162 -25.74 22.45 14.03
CA ASN A 162 -26.34 23.12 15.17
C ASN A 162 -25.36 24.03 15.95
N LEU A 163 -24.05 23.79 15.83
CA LEU A 163 -23.01 24.56 16.53
C LEU A 163 -22.34 25.59 15.60
N TYR A 164 -22.26 25.30 14.31
CA TYR A 164 -21.63 26.16 13.32
C TYR A 164 -22.68 26.72 12.37
N SER A 165 -22.81 28.05 12.33
CA SER A 165 -23.83 28.75 11.53
C SER A 165 -23.50 28.80 10.04
N SER A 166 -22.22 28.68 9.66
CA SER A 166 -21.78 28.69 8.27
C SER A 166 -20.48 27.89 8.08
N SER A 167 -20.21 27.50 6.84
CA SER A 167 -18.93 26.93 6.40
C SER A 167 -17.89 27.99 6.01
N SER A 168 -18.27 29.27 6.02
CA SER A 168 -17.43 30.37 5.53
C SER A 168 -16.35 30.76 6.53
N CYS A 169 -15.18 31.12 6.02
CA CYS A 169 -14.06 31.55 6.86
C CYS A 169 -14.40 32.85 7.60
N ILE A 170 -14.23 32.84 8.92
CA ILE A 170 -14.46 34.01 9.79
C ILE A 170 -13.32 35.04 9.73
N LEU A 171 -12.17 34.65 9.18
CA LEU A 171 -10.95 35.46 9.19
C LEU A 171 -10.79 36.31 7.92
N CYS A 172 -11.38 35.93 6.80
CA CYS A 172 -11.39 36.78 5.60
C CYS A 172 -12.72 37.54 5.47
N GLU A 173 -12.68 38.74 4.90
CA GLU A 173 -13.88 39.56 4.68
C GLU A 173 -14.80 39.02 3.56
N LYS A 174 -14.41 37.92 2.92
CA LYS A 174 -15.18 37.29 1.86
C LYS A 174 -15.94 36.10 2.44
N LEU A 175 -17.19 35.89 2.01
CA LEU A 175 -18.01 34.70 2.27
C LEU A 175 -17.47 33.45 1.55
N VAL A 176 -16.16 33.22 1.64
CA VAL A 176 -15.47 32.09 1.02
C VAL A 176 -15.54 30.92 2.00
N GLU A 177 -15.88 29.75 1.48
CA GLU A 177 -15.86 28.51 2.25
C GLU A 177 -14.46 28.22 2.78
N GLU A 178 -14.36 27.89 4.07
CA GLU A 178 -13.10 27.44 4.66
C GLU A 178 -12.96 25.93 4.41
N ASP A 179 -12.33 25.58 3.30
CA ASP A 179 -11.91 24.21 2.99
C ASP A 179 -10.47 23.93 3.45
N ASN A 180 -10.01 22.70 3.21
CA ASN A 180 -8.66 22.27 3.58
C ASN A 180 -7.54 23.14 3.00
N MET A 181 -7.74 23.73 1.81
CA MET A 181 -6.76 24.59 1.16
C MET A 181 -6.84 26.03 1.66
N HIS A 182 -8.05 26.51 1.93
CA HIS A 182 -8.31 27.86 2.42
C HIS A 182 -7.57 28.13 3.73
N VAL A 183 -7.44 27.15 4.62
CA VAL A 183 -6.67 27.28 5.87
C VAL A 183 -5.24 27.80 5.62
N PHE A 184 -4.65 27.46 4.47
CA PHE A 184 -3.31 27.88 4.09
C PHE A 184 -3.29 29.11 3.19
N THR A 185 -4.29 29.31 2.33
CA THR A 185 -4.35 30.46 1.39
C THR A 185 -5.09 31.68 1.94
N CYS A 186 -5.77 31.56 3.08
CA CYS A 186 -6.56 32.64 3.66
C CYS A 186 -5.69 33.85 3.99
N LYS A 187 -5.98 34.98 3.37
CA LYS A 187 -5.21 36.22 3.60
C LYS A 187 -5.53 36.92 4.93
N ARG A 188 -6.51 36.43 5.70
CA ARG A 188 -6.91 36.94 7.04
C ARG A 188 -7.05 38.47 7.11
N LYS A 189 -7.77 39.06 6.15
CA LYS A 189 -7.92 40.52 5.94
C LYS A 189 -6.65 41.29 5.53
N GLY A 190 -5.50 40.62 5.44
CA GLY A 190 -4.29 41.17 4.82
C GLY A 190 -4.25 41.01 3.30
N GLN A 191 -3.28 41.65 2.66
CA GLN A 191 -2.99 41.43 1.23
C GLN A 191 -1.90 40.39 0.98
N ILE A 192 -1.16 40.01 2.03
CA ILE A 192 -0.03 39.09 1.96
C ILE A 192 -0.52 37.68 1.65
N ASP A 193 0.09 37.05 0.66
CA ASP A 193 -0.11 35.64 0.35
C ASP A 193 0.56 34.77 1.43
N PRO A 194 -0.20 34.05 2.28
CA PRO A 194 0.35 33.27 3.38
C PRO A 194 1.20 32.09 2.90
N ILE A 195 0.96 31.60 1.68
CA ILE A 195 1.66 30.46 1.09
C ILE A 195 2.99 30.90 0.46
N LYS A 196 3.13 32.17 0.06
CA LYS A 196 4.35 32.66 -0.61
C LYS A 196 5.61 32.40 0.22
N ASN A 197 5.56 32.73 1.51
CA ASN A 197 6.68 32.49 2.42
C ASN A 197 6.95 30.99 2.62
N LEU A 198 5.89 30.18 2.72
CA LEU A 198 6.02 28.73 2.89
C LEU A 198 6.62 28.07 1.64
N THR A 199 6.20 28.51 0.46
CA THR A 199 6.71 28.07 -0.84
C THR A 199 8.19 28.38 -0.99
N ASN A 200 8.61 29.60 -0.61
CA ASN A 200 10.02 29.98 -0.65
C ASN A 200 10.85 29.11 0.29
N LYS A 201 10.40 28.93 1.54
CA LYS A 201 11.06 28.06 2.51
C LYS A 201 11.13 26.60 2.04
N PHE A 202 10.08 26.11 1.39
CA PHE A 202 10.07 24.75 0.83
C PHE A 202 11.05 24.61 -0.34
N LYS A 203 11.15 25.62 -1.22
CA LYS A 203 12.16 25.67 -2.29
C LYS A 203 13.58 25.66 -1.73
N GLU A 204 13.85 26.45 -0.69
CA GLU A 204 15.15 26.45 0.00
C GLU A 204 15.51 25.05 0.52
N ILE A 205 14.59 24.41 1.24
CA ILE A 205 14.78 23.04 1.77
C ILE A 205 15.01 22.03 0.63
N LEU A 206 14.27 22.14 -0.47
CA LEU A 206 14.45 21.27 -1.64
C LEU A 206 15.83 21.47 -2.27
N ILE A 207 16.27 22.71 -2.47
CA ILE A 207 17.60 23.02 -3.02
C ILE A 207 18.70 22.44 -2.12
N GLU A 208 18.59 22.59 -0.80
CA GLU A 208 19.55 22.01 0.13
C GLU A 208 19.61 20.47 0.06
N LYS A 209 18.46 19.81 -0.12
CA LYS A 209 18.41 18.37 -0.28
C LYS A 209 18.99 17.90 -1.60
N ILE A 210 18.66 18.58 -2.71
CA ILE A 210 19.20 18.26 -4.04
C ILE A 210 20.73 18.39 -4.04
N LYS A 211 21.28 19.46 -3.45
CA LYS A 211 22.73 19.65 -3.33
C LYS A 211 23.43 18.57 -2.48
N LYS A 212 22.72 17.93 -1.55
CA LYS A 212 23.27 16.82 -0.74
C LYS A 212 23.23 15.48 -1.47
N GLU A 213 22.39 15.35 -2.49
CA GLU A 213 22.26 14.15 -3.31
C GLU A 213 23.06 14.23 -4.62
N GLU A 214 23.64 15.39 -4.95
CA GLU A 214 24.61 15.50 -6.05
C GLU A 214 25.84 14.62 -5.74
N PRO A 215 26.18 13.64 -6.62
CA PRO A 215 27.38 12.84 -6.43
C PRO A 215 28.62 13.74 -6.49
N ALA A 216 29.60 13.47 -5.63
CA ALA A 216 30.87 14.19 -5.63
C ALA A 216 31.47 14.22 -7.06
N PRO A 217 32.01 15.37 -7.52
CA PRO A 217 32.59 15.45 -8.85
C PRO A 217 33.66 14.38 -9.01
N ALA A 218 33.53 13.57 -10.08
CA ALA A 218 34.50 12.53 -10.39
C ALA A 218 35.88 13.18 -10.55
N ILE A 219 36.82 12.81 -9.68
CA ILE A 219 38.22 13.17 -9.80
C ILE A 219 38.70 12.59 -11.15
N PRO A 220 39.23 13.40 -12.08
CA PRO A 220 39.76 12.87 -13.34
C PRO A 220 40.92 11.94 -13.01
N THR A 221 40.74 10.64 -13.27
CA THR A 221 41.85 9.69 -13.21
C THR A 221 42.81 10.06 -14.33
N VAL A 222 43.90 10.73 -13.97
CA VAL A 222 45.03 10.93 -14.87
C VAL A 222 45.59 9.54 -15.19
N LEU A 223 45.38 9.10 -16.43
CA LEU A 223 46.12 8.00 -17.03
C LEU A 223 47.61 8.35 -17.01
N LEU A 224 48.36 7.70 -16.12
CA LEU A 224 49.80 7.53 -16.27
C LEU A 224 50.00 6.18 -16.98
N LEU A 225 50.35 6.27 -18.25
CA LEU A 225 51.19 5.27 -18.93
C LEU A 225 52.59 5.32 -18.32
#